data_AF-A0A0M3KC92-F1
#
_entry.id   AF-A0A0M3KC92-F1
#
_cell.length_a   1.000
_cell.length_b   1.000
_cell.length_c   1.000
_cell.angle_alpha   90.00
_cell.angle_beta   90.00
_cell.angle_gamma   90.00
#
_symmetry.space_group_name_H-M   'P 1'
#
loop_
_entity.id
_entity.type
_entity.pdbx_description
1 polymer ?
#
loop_
_entity_poly.entity_id
_entity_poly.type
_entity_poly.pdbx_seq_one_letter_code
_entity_poly.pdbx_strand_id
1 'polypeptide(L)'
;LVIFVHVWLFFLLPAATDRMFVSSFPCKLFYFTKVVYFLISAKQIQAGYPKRSLGNIITNSYTLLNWILYKVFMLIPFLFELRALMDWMWMDTALGVGDWFMLNDIYSHVSMIKCERNIEEDYPSPKGVKKRPILKYGLGGILLTAIILVIWFPLVIFSMANTVGTRSLPVECTCKLTIAGFEPLFKSTAQLSDIRELTYEEYDAFQYTYRTSKQAQAYMADYTNLDVVQANINGNSSSRWSISPPSRTALIQDLRGHQRMSLKFEWYFKRAPDENLQFGTAEDFRVIDLEPGHSIRLDLAAVIAGESKKQIRIPNLLIPMVEVPGEGKSDHVHALLSVHLKNEEDPIESTFYDAVLQLDSMDGIEWWKLRMVDPQFDPMIPKEEIILDNVIIYAFVDKVFPVTFSIITGGGILSLYLSMVLVFGRLMRNIVTGSMQVL
;
A
#
# COMPACT_ATOMS: atom_id res chain seq x y z
N LEU A 1 -11.15 -8.96 44.71
CA LEU A 1 -11.22 -8.02 43.55
C LEU A 1 -10.51 -6.69 43.84
N VAL A 2 -10.84 -5.97 44.92
CA VAL A 2 -10.26 -4.65 45.24
C VAL A 2 -8.73 -4.69 45.26
N ILE A 3 -8.13 -5.56 46.08
CA ILE A 3 -6.67 -5.71 46.17
C ILE A 3 -6.07 -6.02 44.80
N PHE A 4 -6.63 -6.97 44.06
CA PHE A 4 -6.16 -7.35 42.73
C PHE A 4 -6.15 -6.17 41.74
N VAL A 5 -7.24 -5.41 41.65
CA VAL A 5 -7.32 -4.26 40.73
C VAL A 5 -6.30 -3.18 41.09
N HIS A 6 -6.06 -2.94 42.37
CA HIS A 6 -5.05 -1.97 42.81
C HIS A 6 -3.63 -2.48 42.55
N VAL A 7 -3.32 -3.73 42.89
CA VAL A 7 -2.00 -4.33 42.61
C VAL A 7 -1.72 -4.34 41.10
N TRP A 8 -2.72 -4.72 40.31
CA TRP A 8 -2.60 -4.78 38.85
C TRP A 8 -2.36 -3.40 38.22
N LEU A 9 -3.20 -2.41 38.54
CA LEU A 9 -3.13 -1.10 37.89
C LEU A 9 -1.97 -0.23 38.40
N PHE A 10 -1.59 -0.34 39.67
CA PHE A 10 -0.54 0.51 40.26
C PHE A 10 0.86 -0.11 40.18
N PHE A 11 0.99 -1.44 40.10
CA PHE A 11 2.30 -2.11 40.11
C PHE A 11 2.56 -2.96 38.87
N LEU A 12 1.66 -3.88 38.49
CA LEU A 12 1.92 -4.79 37.37
C LEU A 12 1.86 -4.10 36.01
N LEU A 13 0.85 -3.26 35.76
CA LEU A 13 0.70 -2.55 34.51
C LEU A 13 1.86 -1.56 34.26
N PRO A 14 2.28 -0.72 35.23
CA PRO A 14 3.45 0.14 35.05
C PRO A 14 4.75 -0.64 34.88
N ALA A 15 4.93 -1.76 35.60
CA ALA A 15 6.11 -2.62 35.43
C ALA A 15 6.20 -3.30 34.06
N ALA A 16 5.05 -3.59 33.43
CA ALA A 16 5.02 -4.21 32.10
C ALA A 16 5.10 -3.20 30.94
N THR A 17 4.76 -1.93 31.17
CA THR A 17 4.62 -0.92 30.10
C THR A 17 5.55 0.28 30.24
N ASP A 18 6.39 0.33 31.29
CA ASP A 18 7.29 1.44 31.67
C ASP A 18 6.61 2.83 31.71
N ARG A 19 5.28 2.86 31.84
CA ARG A 19 4.49 4.07 31.87
C ARG A 19 3.58 4.07 33.08
N MET A 20 3.56 5.18 33.81
CA MET A 20 2.64 5.35 34.93
C MET A 20 1.19 5.41 34.42
N PHE A 21 0.27 4.74 35.13
CA PHE A 21 -1.16 4.73 34.78
C PHE A 21 -1.79 6.14 34.72
N VAL A 22 -1.21 7.11 35.45
CA VAL A 22 -1.67 8.51 35.49
C VAL A 22 -1.43 9.24 34.15
N SER A 23 -0.60 8.68 33.25
CA SER A 23 -0.36 9.29 31.95
C SER A 23 -1.52 9.12 30.97
N SER A 24 -2.32 8.05 31.09
CA SER A 24 -3.35 7.70 30.10
C SER A 24 -4.78 7.95 30.61
N PHE A 25 -5.55 8.71 29.84
CA PHE A 25 -6.97 8.97 30.15
C PHE A 25 -7.84 7.70 30.20
N PRO A 26 -7.68 6.71 29.29
CA PRO A 26 -8.47 5.46 29.34
C PRO A 26 -8.28 4.67 30.64
N CYS A 27 -7.05 4.60 31.17
CA CYS A 27 -6.79 3.88 32.42
C CYS A 27 -7.42 4.58 33.64
N LYS A 28 -7.41 5.93 33.68
CA LYS A 28 -8.12 6.71 34.71
C LYS A 28 -9.62 6.44 34.68
N LEU A 29 -10.22 6.45 33.50
CA LEU A 29 -11.66 6.21 33.34
C LEU A 29 -12.05 4.78 33.75
N PHE A 30 -11.23 3.78 33.39
CA PHE A 30 -11.42 2.40 33.81
C PHE A 30 -11.36 2.26 35.34
N TYR A 31 -10.34 2.86 35.97
CA TYR A 31 -10.20 2.82 37.42
C TYR A 31 -11.37 3.52 38.11
N PHE A 32 -11.78 4.69 37.65
CA PHE A 32 -12.95 5.41 38.16
C PHE A 32 -14.23 4.56 38.09
N THR A 33 -14.47 3.92 36.95
CA THR A 33 -15.61 3.00 36.77
C THR A 33 -15.57 1.84 37.77
N LYS A 34 -14.38 1.27 38.01
CA LYS A 34 -14.21 0.20 39.02
C LYS A 34 -14.43 0.68 40.45
N VAL A 35 -14.01 1.90 40.79
CA VAL A 35 -14.26 2.50 42.10
C VAL A 35 -15.76 2.70 42.32
N VAL A 36 -16.49 3.24 41.34
CA VAL A 36 -17.96 3.35 41.40
C VAL A 36 -18.60 1.98 41.58
N TYR A 37 -18.16 0.96 40.84
CA TYR A 37 -18.61 -0.42 41.02
C TYR A 37 -18.35 -0.94 42.44
N PHE A 38 -17.17 -0.70 43.01
CA PHE A 38 -16.86 -1.11 44.38
C PHE A 38 -17.72 -0.41 45.42
N LEU A 39 -18.02 0.87 45.23
CA LEU A 39 -18.91 1.62 46.13
C LEU A 39 -20.34 1.06 46.10
N ILE A 40 -20.87 0.79 44.91
CA ILE A 40 -22.20 0.19 44.75
C ILE A 40 -22.21 -1.23 45.34
N SER A 41 -21.17 -2.03 45.09
CA SER A 41 -21.04 -3.39 45.63
C SER A 41 -20.95 -3.40 47.16
N ALA A 42 -20.15 -2.51 47.76
CA ALA A 42 -20.05 -2.39 49.21
C ALA A 42 -21.38 -1.95 49.83
N LYS A 43 -22.09 -1.02 49.18
CA LYS A 43 -23.44 -0.62 49.60
C LYS A 43 -24.44 -1.76 49.51
N GLN A 44 -24.39 -2.59 48.46
CA GLN A 44 -25.23 -3.77 48.35
C GLN A 44 -24.95 -4.80 49.46
N ILE A 45 -23.68 -5.07 49.77
CA ILE A 45 -23.30 -5.97 50.87
C ILE A 45 -23.77 -5.43 52.22
N GLN A 46 -23.64 -4.11 52.44
CA GLN A 46 -24.14 -3.44 53.65
C GLN A 46 -25.66 -3.55 53.81
N ALA A 47 -26.41 -3.39 52.71
CA ALA A 47 -27.88 -3.45 52.71
C ALA A 47 -28.44 -4.88 52.74
N GLY A 48 -27.63 -5.89 52.41
CA GLY A 48 -28.04 -7.29 52.29
C GLY A 48 -28.75 -7.60 50.96
N TYR A 49 -29.12 -8.86 50.76
CA TYR A 49 -29.79 -9.33 49.54
C TYR A 49 -31.28 -9.61 49.79
N PRO A 50 -32.19 -9.21 48.88
CA PRO A 50 -33.62 -9.49 49.02
C PRO A 50 -33.91 -10.98 48.82
N LYS A 51 -34.95 -11.49 49.49
CA LYS A 51 -35.37 -12.90 49.39
C LYS A 51 -35.90 -13.31 48.00
N ARG A 52 -36.25 -12.33 47.14
CA ARG A 52 -36.71 -12.56 45.76
C ARG A 52 -35.78 -11.80 44.80
N SER A 53 -34.87 -12.52 44.15
CA SER A 53 -33.90 -11.97 43.19
C SER A 53 -34.20 -12.33 41.72
N LEU A 54 -35.20 -13.17 41.48
CA LEU A 54 -35.47 -13.83 40.19
C LEU A 54 -36.14 -12.93 39.13
N GLY A 55 -36.39 -11.65 39.42
CA GLY A 55 -37.03 -10.73 38.47
C GLY A 55 -36.02 -10.10 37.51
N ASN A 56 -36.34 -10.05 36.21
CA ASN A 56 -35.58 -9.23 35.28
C ASN A 56 -35.98 -7.75 35.49
N ILE A 57 -35.01 -6.91 35.84
CA ILE A 57 -35.21 -5.47 36.11
C ILE A 57 -35.90 -4.78 34.93
N ILE A 58 -35.60 -5.23 33.70
CA ILE A 58 -36.12 -4.64 32.46
C ILE A 58 -37.61 -4.96 32.25
N THR A 59 -38.13 -6.04 32.84
CA THR A 59 -39.53 -6.49 32.66
C THR A 59 -40.45 -6.15 33.83
N ASN A 60 -39.99 -5.34 34.80
CA ASN A 60 -40.80 -4.90 35.94
C ASN A 60 -41.93 -3.92 35.57
N SER A 61 -41.93 -3.36 34.37
CA SER A 61 -42.96 -2.45 33.86
C SER A 61 -43.14 -2.63 32.35
N TYR A 62 -44.29 -2.23 31.81
CA TYR A 62 -44.61 -2.42 30.38
C TYR A 62 -44.68 -1.07 29.63
N THR A 63 -43.67 -0.22 29.82
CA THR A 63 -43.58 1.11 29.21
C THR A 63 -42.79 1.08 27.89
N LEU A 64 -42.89 2.16 27.11
CA LEU A 64 -42.06 2.35 25.91
C LEU A 64 -40.55 2.27 26.21
N LEU A 65 -40.12 2.83 27.35
CA LEU A 65 -38.71 2.77 27.76
C LEU A 65 -38.25 1.33 27.96
N ASN A 66 -39.07 0.50 28.61
CA ASN A 66 -38.74 -0.90 28.83
C ASN A 66 -38.73 -1.69 27.52
N TRP A 67 -39.62 -1.39 26.57
CA TRP A 67 -39.55 -1.97 25.22
C TRP A 67 -38.24 -1.63 24.51
N ILE A 68 -37.80 -0.36 24.55
CA ILE A 68 -36.51 0.06 23.96
C ILE A 68 -35.35 -0.64 24.65
N LEU A 69 -35.30 -0.64 25.99
CA LEU A 69 -34.23 -1.30 26.75
C LEU A 69 -34.18 -2.79 26.46
N TYR A 70 -35.33 -3.45 26.28
CA TYR A 70 -35.42 -4.85 25.94
C TYR A 70 -34.88 -5.15 24.53
N LYS A 71 -35.23 -4.30 23.55
CA LYS A 71 -34.69 -4.37 22.19
C LYS A 71 -33.18 -4.18 22.18
N VAL A 72 -32.66 -3.22 22.95
CA VAL A 72 -31.21 -2.99 23.07
C VAL A 72 -30.52 -4.18 23.74
N PHE A 73 -31.11 -4.73 24.81
CA PHE A 73 -30.58 -5.91 25.49
C PHE A 73 -30.47 -7.12 24.55
N MET A 74 -31.47 -7.35 23.69
CA MET A 74 -31.43 -8.41 22.68
C MET A 74 -30.51 -8.12 21.49
N LEU A 75 -30.17 -6.85 21.24
CA LEU A 75 -29.26 -6.45 20.15
C LEU A 75 -27.79 -6.68 20.52
N ILE A 76 -27.44 -6.64 21.80
CA ILE A 76 -26.06 -6.85 22.26
C ILE A 76 -25.71 -8.33 22.07
N PRO A 77 -24.69 -8.66 21.26
CA PRO A 77 -24.36 -10.04 20.96
C PRO A 77 -23.92 -10.78 22.23
N PHE A 78 -24.35 -12.04 22.36
CA PHE A 78 -24.06 -12.94 23.48
C PHE A 78 -24.61 -12.53 24.85
N LEU A 79 -25.17 -11.33 25.01
CA LEU A 79 -25.61 -10.86 26.33
C LEU A 79 -26.82 -11.64 26.83
N PHE A 80 -27.81 -11.89 25.97
CA PHE A 80 -28.99 -12.69 26.31
C PHE A 80 -28.60 -14.14 26.58
N GLU A 81 -27.75 -14.72 25.72
CA GLU A 81 -27.36 -16.12 25.80
C GLU A 81 -26.54 -16.41 27.04
N LEU A 82 -25.54 -15.56 27.33
CA LEU A 82 -24.72 -15.69 28.54
C LEU A 82 -25.56 -15.50 29.80
N ARG A 83 -26.50 -14.54 29.79
CA ARG A 83 -27.42 -14.35 30.91
C ARG A 83 -28.25 -15.60 31.15
N ALA A 84 -28.95 -16.10 30.14
CA ALA A 84 -29.83 -17.27 30.28
C ALA A 84 -29.06 -18.51 30.73
N LEU A 85 -27.84 -18.71 30.20
CA LEU A 85 -26.95 -19.80 30.60
C LEU A 85 -26.47 -19.67 32.04
N MET A 86 -26.06 -18.47 32.48
CA MET A 86 -25.71 -18.23 33.88
C MET A 86 -26.91 -18.46 34.79
N ASP A 87 -28.08 -17.91 34.45
CA ASP A 87 -29.29 -18.10 35.25
C ASP A 87 -29.63 -19.60 35.37
N TRP A 88 -29.42 -20.41 34.33
CA TRP A 88 -29.59 -21.87 34.39
C TRP A 88 -28.57 -22.56 35.29
N MET A 89 -27.29 -22.20 35.19
CA MET A 89 -26.21 -22.83 35.97
C MET A 89 -26.34 -22.57 37.48
N TRP A 90 -26.84 -21.40 37.87
CA TRP A 90 -26.85 -20.93 39.26
C TRP A 90 -28.23 -21.00 39.92
N MET A 91 -29.26 -21.50 39.22
CA MET A 91 -30.61 -21.63 39.75
C MET A 91 -31.02 -23.09 39.88
N ASP A 92 -31.66 -23.43 41.00
CA ASP A 92 -32.25 -24.75 41.20
C ASP A 92 -33.46 -24.92 40.27
N THR A 93 -33.25 -25.59 39.13
CA THR A 93 -34.28 -25.86 38.12
C THR A 93 -34.29 -27.33 37.71
N ALA A 94 -35.47 -27.85 37.37
CA ALA A 94 -35.63 -29.20 36.82
C ALA A 94 -35.55 -29.24 35.29
N LEU A 95 -35.44 -28.07 34.63
CA LEU A 95 -35.42 -27.95 33.17
C LEU A 95 -34.03 -28.24 32.60
N GLY A 96 -33.99 -28.95 31.47
CA GLY A 96 -32.79 -29.05 30.66
C GLY A 96 -32.39 -27.69 30.09
N VAL A 97 -31.12 -27.55 29.69
CA VAL A 97 -30.60 -26.27 29.18
C VAL A 97 -31.37 -25.76 27.95
N GLY A 98 -31.76 -26.65 27.04
CA GLY A 98 -32.55 -26.31 25.84
C GLY A 98 -33.95 -25.79 26.20
N ASP A 99 -34.65 -26.47 27.11
CA ASP A 99 -35.97 -26.05 27.57
C ASP A 99 -35.91 -24.73 28.36
N TRP A 100 -34.82 -24.50 29.10
CA TRP A 100 -34.57 -23.24 29.78
C TRP A 100 -34.36 -22.07 28.81
N PHE A 101 -33.59 -22.29 27.74
CA PHE A 101 -33.45 -21.32 26.66
C PHE A 101 -34.78 -21.02 25.99
N MET A 102 -35.57 -22.06 25.66
CA MET A 102 -36.89 -21.90 25.06
C MET A 102 -37.85 -21.12 25.98
N LEU A 103 -37.86 -21.42 27.29
CA LEU A 103 -38.65 -20.67 28.27
C LEU A 103 -38.25 -19.19 28.31
N ASN A 104 -36.95 -18.89 28.33
CA ASN A 104 -36.47 -17.52 28.34
C ASN A 104 -36.79 -16.78 27.03
N ASP A 105 -36.67 -17.43 25.88
CA ASP A 105 -37.02 -16.85 24.58
C ASP A 105 -38.53 -16.53 24.49
N ILE A 106 -39.39 -17.47 24.90
CA ILE A 106 -40.84 -17.24 24.96
C ILE A 106 -41.17 -16.09 25.93
N TYR A 107 -40.59 -16.10 27.14
CA TYR A 107 -40.81 -15.02 28.11
C TYR A 107 -40.41 -13.66 27.55
N SER A 108 -39.29 -13.62 26.83
CA SER A 108 -38.76 -12.44 26.18
C SER A 108 -39.70 -11.90 25.11
N HIS A 109 -40.18 -12.79 24.24
CA HIS A 109 -41.10 -12.47 23.16
C HIS A 109 -42.46 -11.98 23.70
N VAL A 110 -43.03 -12.66 24.70
CA VAL A 110 -44.30 -12.29 25.33
C VAL A 110 -44.19 -10.93 26.03
N SER A 111 -43.09 -10.68 26.74
CA SER A 111 -42.86 -9.39 27.41
C SER A 111 -42.78 -8.23 26.40
N MET A 112 -42.14 -8.46 25.25
CA MET A 112 -42.06 -7.48 24.17
C MET A 112 -43.45 -7.19 23.56
N ILE A 113 -44.22 -8.23 23.22
CA ILE A 113 -45.60 -8.07 22.73
C ILE A 113 -46.45 -7.33 23.76
N LYS A 114 -46.33 -7.66 25.05
CA LYS A 114 -47.09 -6.99 26.10
C LYS A 114 -46.80 -5.49 26.17
N CYS A 115 -45.54 -5.09 26.00
CA CYS A 115 -45.18 -3.67 25.90
C CYS A 115 -45.77 -3.03 24.63
N GLU A 116 -45.73 -3.71 23.47
CA GLU A 116 -46.33 -3.21 22.23
C GLU A 116 -47.84 -3.01 22.35
N ARG A 117 -48.54 -3.96 22.97
CA ARG A 117 -49.98 -3.83 23.25
C ARG A 117 -50.25 -2.63 24.15
N ASN A 118 -49.44 -2.42 25.19
CA ASN A 118 -49.58 -1.28 26.10
C ASN A 118 -49.32 0.06 25.38
N ILE A 119 -48.33 0.11 24.48
CA ILE A 119 -48.06 1.30 23.65
C ILE A 119 -49.22 1.58 22.70
N GLU A 120 -49.84 0.55 22.11
CA GLU A 120 -51.02 0.72 21.25
C GLU A 120 -52.26 1.21 22.03
N GLU A 121 -52.38 0.81 23.30
CA GLU A 121 -53.44 1.27 24.20
C GLU A 121 -53.22 2.72 24.65
N ASP A 122 -51.98 3.08 25.02
CA ASP A 122 -51.60 4.44 25.42
C ASP A 122 -51.63 5.44 24.23
N TYR A 123 -51.35 4.97 23.01
CA TYR A 123 -51.29 5.78 21.78
C TYR A 123 -52.14 5.17 20.65
N PRO A 124 -53.49 5.19 20.75
CA PRO A 124 -54.35 4.53 19.80
C PRO A 124 -54.30 5.19 18.42
N SER A 125 -54.07 4.38 17.38
CA SER A 125 -54.18 4.82 15.99
C SER A 125 -55.61 4.65 15.46
N PRO A 126 -56.20 5.66 14.80
CA PRO A 126 -57.52 5.52 14.19
C PRO A 126 -57.49 4.47 13.06
N LYS A 127 -58.45 3.55 13.08
CA LYS A 127 -58.57 2.47 12.09
C LYS A 127 -59.00 3.03 10.72
N GLY A 128 -58.40 2.53 9.64
CA GLY A 128 -58.76 2.91 8.27
C GLY A 128 -58.24 4.28 7.80
N VAL A 129 -57.41 4.97 8.59
CA VAL A 129 -56.86 6.29 8.23
C VAL A 129 -55.47 6.16 7.62
N LYS A 130 -55.20 6.97 6.58
CA LYS A 130 -53.87 7.07 5.96
C LYS A 130 -52.81 7.47 7.00
N LYS A 131 -51.71 6.70 7.09
CA LYS A 131 -50.54 7.08 7.91
C LYS A 131 -49.93 8.39 7.39
N ARG A 132 -49.50 9.26 8.32
CA ARG A 132 -48.94 10.58 7.99
C ARG A 132 -47.75 10.45 7.03
N PRO A 133 -47.66 11.26 5.95
CA PRO A 133 -46.57 11.18 4.98
C PRO A 133 -45.18 11.27 5.62
N ILE A 134 -45.01 12.13 6.63
CA ILE A 134 -43.72 12.28 7.32
C ILE A 134 -43.22 11.00 7.99
N LEU A 135 -44.12 10.16 8.52
CA LEU A 135 -43.75 8.87 9.10
C LEU A 135 -43.34 7.86 8.02
N LYS A 136 -43.99 7.91 6.84
CA LYS A 136 -43.68 7.05 5.71
C LYS A 136 -42.33 7.41 5.08
N TYR A 137 -42.16 8.67 4.70
CA TYR A 137 -40.94 9.15 4.04
C TYR A 137 -39.77 9.26 5.01
N GLY A 138 -40.01 9.57 6.29
CA GLY A 138 -38.97 9.58 7.32
C GLY A 138 -38.41 8.19 7.59
N LEU A 139 -39.26 7.24 8.00
CA LEU A 139 -38.81 5.88 8.30
C LEU A 139 -38.29 5.16 7.04
N GLY A 140 -39.01 5.28 5.92
CA GLY A 140 -38.59 4.70 4.65
C GLY A 140 -37.29 5.30 4.12
N GLY A 141 -37.11 6.62 4.26
CA GLY A 141 -35.89 7.32 3.89
C GLY A 141 -34.68 6.88 4.72
N ILE A 142 -34.84 6.78 6.05
CA ILE A 142 -33.77 6.28 6.95
C ILE A 142 -33.33 4.86 6.55
N LEU A 143 -34.30 3.96 6.31
CA LEU A 143 -34.01 2.59 5.90
C LEU A 143 -33.33 2.53 4.52
N LEU A 144 -33.80 3.32 3.56
CA LEU A 144 -33.21 3.40 2.22
C LEU A 144 -31.77 3.94 2.27
N THR A 145 -31.55 5.03 3.00
CA THR A 145 -30.21 5.60 3.20
C THR A 145 -29.28 4.61 3.88
N ALA A 146 -29.74 3.86 4.89
CA ALA A 146 -28.93 2.85 5.55
C ALA A 146 -28.49 1.74 4.56
N ILE A 147 -29.39 1.27 3.70
CA ILE A 147 -29.05 0.26 2.66
C ILE A 147 -28.02 0.82 1.67
N ILE A 148 -28.22 2.06 1.19
CA ILE A 148 -27.27 2.71 0.27
C ILE A 148 -25.90 2.87 0.92
N LEU A 149 -25.85 3.30 2.19
CA LEU A 149 -24.59 3.45 2.92
C LEU A 149 -23.87 2.11 3.08
N VAL A 150 -24.57 1.01 3.39
CA VAL A 150 -23.91 -0.30 3.53
C VAL A 150 -23.28 -0.77 2.21
N ILE A 151 -23.90 -0.45 1.07
CA ILE A 151 -23.36 -0.77 -0.25
C ILE A 151 -22.21 0.17 -0.63
N TRP A 152 -22.37 1.47 -0.40
CA TRP A 152 -21.45 2.48 -0.94
C TRP A 152 -20.27 2.83 -0.01
N PHE A 153 -20.48 2.84 1.30
CA PHE A 153 -19.46 3.23 2.28
C PHE A 153 -18.18 2.38 2.21
N PRO A 154 -18.24 1.04 2.05
CA PRO A 154 -17.03 0.24 1.88
C PRO A 154 -16.23 0.67 0.63
N LEU A 155 -16.90 0.98 -0.48
CA LEU A 155 -16.25 1.43 -1.72
C LEU A 155 -15.50 2.75 -1.51
N VAL A 156 -16.05 3.67 -0.72
CA VAL A 156 -15.41 4.95 -0.40
C VAL A 156 -14.15 4.76 0.45
N ILE A 157 -14.20 3.88 1.45
CA ILE A 157 -12.99 3.59 2.26
C ILE A 157 -11.90 2.99 1.37
N PHE A 158 -12.25 2.11 0.42
CA PHE A 158 -11.27 1.51 -0.48
C PHE A 158 -10.65 2.50 -1.44
N SER A 159 -11.44 3.43 -2.00
CA SER A 159 -10.87 4.46 -2.88
C SER A 159 -9.92 5.40 -2.14
N MET A 160 -10.21 5.71 -0.87
CA MET A 160 -9.32 6.54 -0.04
C MET A 160 -8.07 5.79 0.40
N ALA A 161 -8.16 4.50 0.74
CA ALA A 161 -7.02 3.72 1.22
C ALA A 161 -5.88 3.61 0.18
N ASN A 162 -6.21 3.56 -1.12
CA ASN A 162 -5.23 3.51 -2.21
C ASN A 162 -4.51 4.84 -2.48
N THR A 163 -4.84 5.93 -1.77
CA THR A 163 -4.24 7.26 -2.00
C THR A 163 -3.11 7.60 -1.01
N VAL A 164 -2.93 6.82 0.06
CA VAL A 164 -1.94 7.08 1.11
C VAL A 164 -0.62 6.38 0.80
N GLY A 165 -0.06 6.68 -0.38
CA GLY A 165 1.29 6.25 -0.75
C GLY A 165 2.34 7.05 0.03
N THR A 166 3.38 6.37 0.52
CA THR A 166 4.53 6.99 1.18
C THR A 166 5.72 7.08 0.24
N ARG A 167 6.58 8.07 0.46
CA ARG A 167 7.77 8.27 -0.37
C ARG A 167 8.90 7.38 0.13
N SER A 168 9.50 6.59 -0.76
CA SER A 168 10.72 5.84 -0.49
C SER A 168 11.68 5.96 -1.67
N LEU A 169 12.62 6.90 -1.55
CA LEU A 169 13.61 7.16 -2.58
C LEU A 169 14.66 6.04 -2.65
N PRO A 170 15.23 5.77 -3.83
CA PRO A 170 16.35 4.85 -3.96
C PRO A 170 17.60 5.45 -3.31
N VAL A 171 18.37 4.61 -2.61
CA VAL A 171 19.63 4.96 -1.94
C VAL A 171 20.85 4.54 -2.75
N GLU A 172 20.69 3.56 -3.64
CA GLU A 172 21.73 3.07 -4.53
C GLU A 172 21.18 2.96 -5.96
N CYS A 173 21.96 3.41 -6.93
CA CYS A 173 21.72 3.23 -8.36
C CYS A 173 22.95 2.56 -8.95
N THR A 174 22.81 1.34 -9.46
CA THR A 174 23.91 0.60 -10.09
C THR A 174 23.67 0.48 -11.58
N CYS A 175 24.65 0.87 -12.38
CA CYS A 175 24.65 0.65 -13.82
C CYS A 175 25.72 -0.38 -14.19
N LYS A 176 25.39 -1.28 -15.10
CA LYS A 176 26.28 -2.37 -15.52
C LYS A 176 26.20 -2.58 -17.03
N LEU A 177 27.34 -2.62 -17.70
CA LEU A 177 27.45 -2.91 -19.13
C LEU A 177 28.13 -4.26 -19.32
N THR A 178 27.43 -5.21 -19.92
CA THR A 178 27.93 -6.57 -20.20
C THR A 178 27.88 -6.87 -21.68
N ILE A 179 28.74 -7.80 -22.12
CA ILE A 179 28.78 -8.28 -23.50
C ILE A 179 28.74 -9.80 -23.52
N ALA A 180 27.76 -10.39 -24.22
CA ALA A 180 27.64 -11.83 -24.51
C ALA A 180 27.92 -12.80 -23.33
N GLY A 181 27.65 -12.40 -22.08
CA GLY A 181 27.87 -13.22 -20.87
C GLY A 181 29.30 -13.23 -20.32
N PHE A 182 30.21 -12.43 -20.87
CA PHE A 182 31.55 -12.22 -20.32
C PHE A 182 31.51 -11.28 -19.10
N GLU A 183 32.65 -11.16 -18.41
CA GLU A 183 32.84 -10.19 -17.33
C GLU A 183 32.38 -8.78 -17.77
N PRO A 184 31.63 -8.05 -16.92
CA PRO A 184 31.09 -6.74 -17.26
C PRO A 184 32.22 -5.80 -17.66
N LEU A 185 32.02 -5.09 -18.76
CA LEU A 185 32.92 -4.04 -19.22
C LEU A 185 32.89 -2.91 -18.19
N PHE A 186 31.69 -2.46 -17.82
CA PHE A 186 31.51 -1.36 -16.87
C PHE A 186 30.59 -1.78 -15.74
N LYS A 187 30.94 -1.41 -14.51
CA LYS A 187 30.05 -1.47 -13.35
C LYS A 187 30.31 -0.27 -12.46
N SER A 188 29.30 0.55 -12.22
CA SER A 188 29.41 1.71 -11.33
C SER A 188 28.16 1.83 -10.50
N THR A 189 28.34 2.29 -9.27
CA THR A 189 27.26 2.40 -8.28
C THR A 189 27.32 3.80 -7.69
N ALA A 190 26.27 4.59 -7.95
CA ALA A 190 26.03 5.86 -7.30
C ALA A 190 25.35 5.59 -5.95
N GLN A 191 25.82 6.27 -4.90
CA GLN A 191 25.26 6.16 -3.55
C GLN A 191 25.11 7.55 -2.93
N LEU A 192 24.15 7.69 -2.01
CA LEU A 192 24.01 8.85 -1.12
C LEU A 192 24.04 10.19 -1.89
N SER A 193 25.16 10.93 -1.84
CA SER A 193 25.32 12.26 -2.43
C SER A 193 25.20 12.29 -3.96
N ASP A 194 25.43 11.15 -4.61
CA ASP A 194 25.32 11.02 -6.06
C ASP A 194 23.87 10.83 -6.54
N ILE A 195 22.94 10.56 -5.61
CA ILE A 195 21.51 10.49 -5.87
C ILE A 195 20.84 11.63 -5.11
N ARG A 196 20.40 12.65 -5.85
CA ARG A 196 19.76 13.82 -5.25
C ARG A 196 18.36 14.03 -5.81
N GLU A 197 17.51 14.58 -4.97
CA GLU A 197 16.21 15.10 -5.39
C GLU A 197 16.41 16.32 -6.31
N LEU A 198 15.45 16.53 -7.22
CA LEU A 198 15.43 17.73 -8.04
C LEU A 198 15.03 18.95 -7.20
N THR A 199 15.75 20.05 -7.43
CA THR A 199 15.34 21.33 -6.86
C THR A 199 14.04 21.81 -7.53
N TYR A 200 13.32 22.69 -6.85
CA TYR A 200 12.09 23.26 -7.39
C TYR A 200 12.31 23.95 -8.75
N GLU A 201 13.41 24.69 -8.89
CA GLU A 201 13.77 25.40 -10.13
C GLU A 201 14.08 24.44 -11.29
N GLU A 202 14.82 23.36 -11.01
CA GLU A 202 15.11 22.34 -12.02
C GLU A 202 13.84 21.60 -12.47
N TYR A 203 12.95 21.27 -11.53
CA TYR A 203 11.67 20.61 -11.84
C TYR A 203 10.71 21.54 -12.60
N ASP A 204 10.66 22.83 -12.26
CA ASP A 204 9.86 23.83 -12.98
C ASP A 204 10.37 24.02 -14.42
N ALA A 205 11.68 24.09 -14.62
CA ALA A 205 12.29 24.10 -15.96
C ALA A 205 11.97 22.82 -16.75
N PHE A 206 11.94 21.68 -16.06
CA PHE A 206 11.54 20.41 -16.64
C PHE A 206 10.06 20.43 -17.08
N GLN A 207 9.14 20.89 -16.22
CA GLN A 207 7.74 21.08 -16.56
C GLN A 207 7.53 22.05 -17.73
N TYR A 208 8.32 23.13 -17.79
CA TYR A 208 8.27 24.10 -18.87
C TYR A 208 8.66 23.47 -20.23
N THR A 209 9.67 22.58 -20.23
CA THR A 209 10.10 21.85 -21.43
C THR A 209 8.94 21.02 -22.02
N TYR A 210 8.16 20.37 -21.17
CA TYR A 210 7.05 19.49 -21.58
C TYR A 210 5.67 20.15 -21.64
N ARG A 211 5.57 21.49 -21.51
CA ARG A 211 4.29 22.22 -21.41
C ARG A 211 3.33 22.02 -22.59
N THR A 212 3.87 21.70 -23.77
CA THR A 212 3.09 21.56 -25.01
C THR A 212 2.45 20.17 -25.14
N SER A 213 3.01 19.14 -24.49
CA SER A 213 2.52 17.76 -24.58
C SER A 213 1.53 17.44 -23.46
N LYS A 214 0.28 17.13 -23.82
CA LYS A 214 -0.76 16.74 -22.85
C LYS A 214 -0.42 15.44 -22.12
N GLN A 215 0.18 14.48 -22.82
CA GLN A 215 0.53 13.18 -22.24
C GLN A 215 1.65 13.33 -21.19
N ALA A 216 2.67 14.12 -21.50
CA ALA A 216 3.77 14.41 -20.57
C ALA A 216 3.26 15.16 -19.33
N GLN A 217 2.39 16.17 -19.50
CA GLN A 217 1.79 16.90 -18.38
C GLN A 217 0.94 16.01 -17.48
N ALA A 218 0.16 15.07 -18.06
CA ALA A 218 -0.62 14.12 -17.29
C ALA A 218 0.28 13.20 -16.45
N TYR A 219 1.38 12.70 -17.03
CA TYR A 219 2.34 11.86 -16.30
C TYR A 219 3.03 12.65 -15.18
N MET A 220 3.49 13.86 -15.46
CA MET A 220 4.17 14.71 -14.47
C MET A 220 3.26 15.20 -13.34
N ALA A 221 1.93 15.17 -13.52
CA ALA A 221 0.98 15.58 -12.48
C ALA A 221 0.96 14.63 -11.28
N ASP A 222 1.38 13.37 -11.48
CA ASP A 222 1.47 12.36 -10.42
C ASP A 222 2.72 12.53 -9.54
N TYR A 223 3.70 13.29 -10.01
CA TYR A 223 5.00 13.49 -9.36
C TYR A 223 5.23 14.94 -8.92
N THR A 224 5.96 15.09 -7.82
CA THR A 224 6.50 16.38 -7.38
C THR A 224 8.02 16.41 -7.55
N ASN A 225 8.65 17.58 -7.37
CA ASN A 225 10.11 17.72 -7.45
C ASN A 225 10.86 16.78 -6.47
N LEU A 226 10.22 16.42 -5.35
CA LEU A 226 10.78 15.52 -4.33
C LEU A 226 10.62 14.04 -4.69
N ASP A 227 9.77 13.72 -5.67
CA ASP A 227 9.53 12.34 -6.13
C ASP A 227 10.42 11.99 -7.34
N VAL A 228 11.13 12.99 -7.92
CA VAL A 228 12.02 12.80 -9.05
C VAL A 228 13.46 13.01 -8.60
N VAL A 229 14.28 11.99 -8.82
CA VAL A 229 15.69 11.96 -8.40
C VAL A 229 16.61 11.94 -9.60
N GLN A 230 17.70 12.68 -9.51
CA GLN A 230 18.81 12.61 -10.45
C GLN A 230 19.88 11.69 -9.86
N ALA A 231 20.13 10.57 -10.53
CA ALA A 231 21.26 9.69 -10.26
C ALA A 231 22.45 10.09 -11.12
N ASN A 232 23.56 10.45 -10.48
CA ASN A 232 24.82 10.84 -11.12
C ASN A 232 25.84 9.72 -10.98
N ILE A 233 25.88 8.81 -11.97
CA ILE A 233 26.75 7.64 -11.95
C ILE A 233 28.13 8.03 -12.47
N ASN A 234 29.18 7.76 -11.67
CA ASN A 234 30.56 7.99 -12.09
C ASN A 234 30.87 7.14 -13.34
N GLY A 235 31.38 7.78 -14.40
CA GLY A 235 31.71 7.10 -15.65
C GLY A 235 32.96 6.25 -15.59
N ASN A 236 33.76 6.30 -14.53
CA ASN A 236 34.81 5.32 -14.28
C ASN A 236 34.21 4.07 -13.60
N SER A 237 34.50 2.88 -14.13
CA SER A 237 34.07 1.64 -13.50
C SER A 237 34.61 1.53 -12.06
N SER A 238 33.71 1.29 -11.11
CA SER A 238 34.03 1.07 -9.69
C SER A 238 34.85 -0.20 -9.45
N SER A 239 34.77 -1.16 -10.37
CA SER A 239 35.55 -2.40 -10.35
C SER A 239 36.55 -2.44 -11.49
N ARG A 240 37.75 -2.97 -11.20
CA ARG A 240 38.73 -3.35 -12.24
C ARG A 240 38.15 -4.40 -13.18
N TRP A 241 38.60 -4.43 -14.43
CA TRP A 241 38.17 -5.41 -15.41
C TRP A 241 38.94 -6.72 -15.23
N SER A 242 38.41 -7.63 -14.42
CA SER A 242 39.05 -8.90 -14.04
C SER A 242 38.73 -10.07 -14.99
N ILE A 243 38.76 -9.84 -16.30
CA ILE A 243 38.55 -10.91 -17.28
C ILE A 243 39.73 -11.90 -17.28
N SER A 244 39.45 -13.20 -17.30
CA SER A 244 40.50 -14.21 -17.38
C SER A 244 41.21 -14.14 -18.74
N PRO A 245 42.54 -14.38 -18.83
CA PRO A 245 43.25 -14.40 -20.10
C PRO A 245 42.62 -15.30 -21.18
N PRO A 246 42.16 -16.54 -20.89
CA PRO A 246 41.48 -17.34 -21.90
C PRO A 246 40.11 -16.74 -22.31
N SER A 247 39.34 -16.20 -21.37
CA SER A 247 38.08 -15.51 -21.68
C SER A 247 38.30 -14.26 -22.53
N ARG A 248 39.41 -13.54 -22.33
CA ARG A 248 39.78 -12.36 -23.11
C ARG A 248 40.09 -12.75 -24.55
N THR A 249 40.87 -13.82 -24.77
CA THR A 249 41.15 -14.34 -26.12
C THR A 249 39.88 -14.86 -26.80
N ALA A 250 39.01 -15.56 -26.06
CA ALA A 250 37.71 -15.99 -26.56
C ALA A 250 36.82 -14.81 -26.96
N LEU A 251 36.74 -13.77 -26.13
CA LEU A 251 35.98 -12.55 -26.44
C LEU A 251 36.50 -11.86 -27.71
N ILE A 252 37.83 -11.76 -27.89
CA ILE A 252 38.42 -11.20 -29.12
C ILE A 252 38.05 -12.06 -30.34
N GLN A 253 38.13 -13.38 -30.22
CA GLN A 253 37.77 -14.32 -31.29
C GLN A 253 36.29 -14.23 -31.64
N ASP A 254 35.41 -14.16 -30.64
CA ASP A 254 33.97 -14.03 -30.82
C ASP A 254 33.65 -12.69 -31.46
N LEU A 255 34.26 -11.58 -31.00
CA LEU A 255 34.10 -10.25 -31.61
C LEU A 255 34.58 -10.22 -33.07
N ARG A 256 35.66 -10.92 -33.44
CA ARG A 256 36.11 -11.00 -34.85
C ARG A 256 35.32 -12.02 -35.69
N GLY A 257 34.60 -12.91 -35.03
CA GLY A 257 33.84 -13.99 -35.66
C GLY A 257 32.45 -13.56 -36.17
N HIS A 258 31.63 -14.56 -36.48
CA HIS A 258 30.26 -14.39 -37.00
C HIS A 258 29.18 -14.76 -35.97
N GLN A 259 29.55 -14.98 -34.71
CA GLN A 259 28.59 -15.31 -33.66
C GLN A 259 27.66 -14.12 -33.36
N ARG A 260 26.42 -14.40 -32.95
CA ARG A 260 25.51 -13.36 -32.46
C ARG A 260 25.99 -12.89 -31.10
N MET A 261 26.25 -11.59 -31.00
CA MET A 261 26.66 -10.95 -29.75
C MET A 261 25.73 -9.80 -29.47
N SER A 262 25.50 -9.53 -28.20
CA SER A 262 24.72 -8.38 -27.78
C SER A 262 25.39 -7.70 -26.60
N LEU A 263 25.22 -6.38 -26.57
CA LEU A 263 25.63 -5.51 -25.50
C LEU A 263 24.41 -5.25 -24.61
N LYS A 264 24.51 -5.56 -23.32
CA LYS A 264 23.42 -5.40 -22.36
C LYS A 264 23.79 -4.36 -21.32
N PHE A 265 23.05 -3.26 -21.29
CA PHE A 265 23.13 -2.21 -20.26
C PHE A 265 22.01 -2.43 -19.24
N GLU A 266 22.37 -2.63 -17.98
CA GLU A 266 21.44 -2.95 -16.89
C GLU A 266 21.47 -1.80 -15.87
N TRP A 267 20.30 -1.38 -15.36
CA TRP A 267 20.18 -0.44 -14.26
C TRP A 267 19.41 -1.05 -13.10
N TYR A 268 19.86 -0.77 -11.89
CA TYR A 268 19.29 -1.29 -10.66
C TYR A 268 19.11 -0.15 -9.66
N PHE A 269 17.87 0.05 -9.22
CA PHE A 269 17.55 0.98 -8.14
C PHE A 269 17.17 0.19 -6.89
N LYS A 270 17.84 0.52 -5.79
CA LYS A 270 17.62 -0.12 -4.49
C LYS A 270 17.25 0.93 -3.47
N ARG A 271 16.20 0.66 -2.70
CA ARG A 271 15.68 1.52 -1.62
C ARG A 271 16.25 1.10 -0.26
N ALA A 272 16.18 2.01 0.71
CA ALA A 272 16.56 1.70 2.09
C ALA A 272 15.60 0.67 2.69
N PRO A 273 16.09 -0.36 3.42
CA PRO A 273 15.25 -1.36 4.07
C PRO A 273 14.26 -0.70 5.06
N ASP A 274 12.95 -0.90 4.85
CA ASP A 274 11.88 -0.49 5.79
C ASP A 274 10.86 -1.63 5.88
N GLU A 275 10.70 -2.19 7.08
CA GLU A 275 9.77 -3.30 7.35
C GLU A 275 8.29 -2.91 7.16
N ASN A 276 7.98 -1.60 7.20
CA ASN A 276 6.62 -1.11 7.06
C ASN A 276 6.20 -0.93 5.60
N LEU A 277 7.13 -0.96 4.66
CA LEU A 277 6.90 -0.65 3.25
C LEU A 277 7.15 -1.89 2.39
N GLN A 278 6.24 -2.16 1.46
CA GLN A 278 6.46 -3.18 0.46
C GLN A 278 7.22 -2.57 -0.71
N PHE A 279 8.48 -2.98 -0.88
CA PHE A 279 9.26 -2.63 -2.06
C PHE A 279 10.27 -3.70 -2.43
N GLY A 280 10.63 -3.71 -3.71
CA GLY A 280 11.67 -4.57 -4.27
C GLY A 280 12.81 -3.75 -4.88
N THR A 281 13.81 -4.46 -5.41
CA THR A 281 14.78 -3.87 -6.33
C THR A 281 14.06 -3.60 -7.65
N ALA A 282 14.10 -2.34 -8.10
CA ALA A 282 13.55 -1.97 -9.40
C ALA A 282 14.67 -2.06 -10.44
N GLU A 283 14.53 -2.98 -11.39
CA GLU A 283 15.57 -3.28 -12.38
C GLU A 283 14.99 -3.49 -13.77
N ASP A 284 15.78 -3.16 -14.78
CA ASP A 284 15.56 -3.56 -16.17
C ASP A 284 16.87 -3.39 -16.97
N PHE A 285 16.83 -3.73 -18.24
CA PHE A 285 17.97 -3.71 -19.12
C PHE A 285 17.64 -3.29 -20.55
N ARG A 286 18.63 -2.71 -21.22
CA ARG A 286 18.64 -2.41 -22.65
C ARG A 286 19.63 -3.33 -23.36
N VAL A 287 19.20 -3.92 -24.47
CA VAL A 287 20.06 -4.75 -25.32
C VAL A 287 20.28 -4.07 -26.67
N ILE A 288 21.52 -4.08 -27.15
CA ILE A 288 21.91 -3.72 -28.50
C ILE A 288 22.58 -4.92 -29.15
N ASP A 289 22.01 -5.42 -30.24
CA ASP A 289 22.59 -6.52 -31.00
C ASP A 289 23.76 -6.03 -31.85
N LEU A 290 24.89 -6.72 -31.73
CA LEU A 290 26.14 -6.43 -32.45
C LEU A 290 26.28 -7.40 -33.63
N GLU A 291 25.79 -6.98 -34.79
CA GLU A 291 25.90 -7.77 -36.02
C GLU A 291 27.36 -8.07 -36.41
N PRO A 292 27.63 -9.22 -37.08
CA PRO A 292 28.95 -9.53 -37.60
C PRO A 292 29.46 -8.43 -38.55
N GLY A 293 30.67 -7.94 -38.32
CA GLY A 293 31.28 -6.88 -39.14
C GLY A 293 30.87 -5.46 -38.77
N HIS A 294 30.03 -5.26 -37.75
CA HIS A 294 29.68 -3.92 -37.26
C HIS A 294 30.92 -3.17 -36.72
N SER A 295 30.99 -1.85 -36.93
CA SER A 295 32.15 -1.03 -36.54
C SER A 295 32.47 -1.11 -35.05
N ILE A 296 31.45 -1.04 -34.19
CA ILE A 296 31.57 -1.17 -32.73
C ILE A 296 32.25 -2.48 -32.33
N ARG A 297 31.91 -3.58 -33.03
CA ARG A 297 32.42 -4.92 -32.74
C ARG A 297 33.91 -5.03 -33.09
N LEU A 298 34.31 -4.47 -34.23
CA LEU A 298 35.71 -4.41 -34.67
C LEU A 298 36.53 -3.48 -33.77
N ASP A 299 35.99 -2.31 -33.42
CA ASP A 299 36.64 -1.35 -32.53
C ASP A 299 36.83 -1.95 -31.12
N LEU A 300 35.82 -2.65 -30.59
CA LEU A 300 35.93 -3.39 -29.32
C LEU A 300 37.03 -4.45 -29.40
N ALA A 301 37.09 -5.23 -30.48
CA ALA A 301 38.11 -6.26 -30.65
C ALA A 301 39.52 -5.65 -30.70
N ALA A 302 39.70 -4.54 -31.42
CA ALA A 302 40.98 -3.86 -31.54
C ALA A 302 41.42 -3.22 -30.21
N VAL A 303 40.49 -2.61 -29.48
CA VAL A 303 40.77 -2.01 -28.16
C VAL A 303 41.12 -3.08 -27.14
N ILE A 304 40.36 -4.18 -27.09
CA ILE A 304 40.65 -5.30 -26.18
C ILE A 304 41.95 -6.00 -26.59
N ALA A 305 42.26 -6.16 -27.87
CA ALA A 305 43.53 -6.74 -28.30
C ALA A 305 44.75 -5.87 -27.96
N GLY A 306 44.55 -4.60 -27.59
CA GLY A 306 45.62 -3.63 -27.35
C GLY A 306 46.18 -3.02 -28.64
N GLU A 307 45.52 -3.24 -29.78
CA GLU A 307 45.90 -2.73 -31.10
C GLU A 307 45.51 -1.25 -31.27
N SER A 308 44.51 -0.79 -30.50
CA SER A 308 43.97 0.58 -30.58
C SER A 308 43.61 1.12 -29.20
N LYS A 309 43.71 2.45 -29.03
CA LYS A 309 43.20 3.20 -27.86
C LYS A 309 42.05 4.14 -28.20
N LYS A 310 41.36 3.86 -29.32
CA LYS A 310 40.26 4.66 -29.82
C LYS A 310 39.06 4.60 -28.87
N GLN A 311 38.35 5.72 -28.73
CA GLN A 311 37.06 5.78 -28.03
C GLN A 311 35.95 5.19 -28.91
N ILE A 312 35.09 4.37 -28.32
CA ILE A 312 34.04 3.63 -29.04
C ILE A 312 32.70 4.29 -28.75
N ARG A 313 32.07 4.87 -29.78
CA ARG A 313 30.73 5.45 -29.68
C ARG A 313 29.69 4.36 -29.88
N ILE A 314 28.76 4.25 -28.94
CA ILE A 314 27.66 3.29 -28.95
C ILE A 314 26.36 4.11 -28.93
N PRO A 315 25.63 4.15 -30.05
CA PRO A 315 24.44 4.98 -30.15
C PRO A 315 23.29 4.40 -29.32
N ASN A 316 22.42 5.27 -28.79
CA ASN A 316 21.14 4.90 -28.18
C ASN A 316 21.26 3.86 -27.03
N LEU A 317 22.33 3.94 -26.23
CA LEU A 317 22.61 2.98 -25.16
C LEU A 317 22.04 3.42 -23.81
N LEU A 318 22.20 4.71 -23.48
CA LEU A 318 21.96 5.24 -22.14
C LEU A 318 20.53 5.79 -22.03
N ILE A 319 19.79 5.28 -21.06
CA ILE A 319 18.39 5.69 -20.87
C ILE A 319 18.34 6.97 -20.03
N PRO A 320 17.75 8.04 -20.55
CA PRO A 320 17.71 9.33 -19.88
C PRO A 320 16.77 9.34 -18.66
N MET A 321 15.62 8.68 -18.78
CA MET A 321 14.49 8.79 -17.85
C MET A 321 13.87 7.43 -17.61
N VAL A 322 13.78 7.05 -16.34
CA VAL A 322 13.25 5.76 -15.90
C VAL A 322 12.20 5.93 -14.81
N GLU A 323 11.23 5.05 -14.79
CA GLU A 323 10.26 4.88 -13.73
C GLU A 323 10.79 3.86 -12.72
N VAL A 324 10.68 4.18 -11.44
CA VAL A 324 11.11 3.33 -10.32
C VAL A 324 9.86 2.94 -9.54
N PRO A 325 9.16 1.86 -9.94
CA PRO A 325 7.96 1.42 -9.26
C PRO A 325 8.27 0.90 -7.86
N GLY A 326 7.26 0.79 -7.00
CA GLY A 326 7.43 0.22 -5.66
C GLY A 326 8.01 -1.21 -5.67
N GLU A 327 7.49 -2.06 -6.55
CA GLU A 327 7.95 -3.44 -6.77
C GLU A 327 7.93 -3.75 -8.27
N GLY A 328 8.92 -4.51 -8.76
CA GLY A 328 8.93 -5.00 -10.13
C GLY A 328 9.91 -4.30 -11.07
N LYS A 329 9.52 -4.22 -12.35
CA LYS A 329 10.40 -3.83 -13.47
C LYS A 329 10.51 -2.30 -13.59
N SER A 330 11.73 -1.76 -13.64
CA SER A 330 11.97 -0.33 -13.87
C SER A 330 11.96 -0.02 -15.36
N ASP A 331 10.87 0.53 -15.89
CA ASP A 331 10.79 0.83 -17.33
C ASP A 331 11.20 2.29 -17.65
N HIS A 332 11.45 2.58 -18.92
CA HIS A 332 11.69 3.95 -19.39
C HIS A 332 10.40 4.77 -19.40
N VAL A 333 10.50 6.08 -19.18
CA VAL A 333 9.32 6.96 -19.12
C VAL A 333 8.81 7.30 -20.52
N HIS A 334 8.01 6.40 -21.09
CA HIS A 334 7.48 6.55 -22.46
C HIS A 334 6.77 7.88 -22.69
N ALA A 335 5.98 8.36 -21.72
CA ALA A 335 5.20 9.60 -21.83
C ALA A 335 6.05 10.87 -22.02
N LEU A 336 7.28 10.87 -21.53
CA LEU A 336 8.23 11.99 -21.66
C LEU A 336 9.14 11.79 -22.87
N LEU A 337 9.62 10.57 -23.08
CA LEU A 337 10.55 10.28 -24.16
C LEU A 337 9.88 10.35 -25.54
N SER A 338 8.61 10.00 -25.66
CA SER A 338 7.88 10.10 -26.93
C SER A 338 7.81 11.52 -27.50
N VAL A 339 7.95 12.55 -26.65
CA VAL A 339 7.98 13.96 -27.08
C VAL A 339 9.24 14.30 -27.89
N HIS A 340 10.32 13.53 -27.72
CA HIS A 340 11.59 13.73 -28.41
C HIS A 340 11.73 12.90 -29.68
N LEU A 341 10.73 12.08 -30.02
CA LEU A 341 10.72 11.32 -31.26
C LEU A 341 10.64 12.25 -32.46
N LYS A 342 11.45 11.98 -33.49
CA LYS A 342 11.42 12.74 -34.75
C LYS A 342 10.19 12.36 -35.57
N ASN A 343 9.83 11.08 -35.59
CA ASN A 343 8.60 10.56 -36.20
C ASN A 343 7.87 9.65 -35.19
N GLU A 344 6.53 9.62 -35.24
CA GLU A 344 5.72 8.76 -34.36
C GLU A 344 5.94 7.25 -34.58
N GLU A 345 6.47 6.86 -35.75
CA GLU A 345 6.77 5.46 -36.09
C GLU A 345 8.15 5.00 -35.63
N ASP A 346 9.01 5.93 -35.19
CA ASP A 346 10.36 5.60 -34.76
C ASP A 346 10.33 4.87 -33.40
N PRO A 347 11.22 3.89 -33.18
CA PRO A 347 11.33 3.20 -31.90
C PRO A 347 11.72 4.18 -30.80
N ILE A 348 11.15 4.03 -29.60
CA ILE A 348 11.39 4.93 -28.46
C ILE A 348 12.88 5.03 -28.10
N GLU A 349 13.64 3.98 -28.37
CA GLU A 349 15.05 3.90 -28.04
C GLU A 349 15.91 4.79 -28.93
N SER A 350 15.37 5.34 -30.01
CA SER A 350 16.01 6.42 -30.78
C SER A 350 16.18 7.73 -30.00
N THR A 351 15.47 7.86 -28.87
CA THR A 351 15.56 9.02 -27.96
C THR A 351 16.59 8.85 -26.84
N PHE A 352 17.20 7.65 -26.75
CA PHE A 352 18.23 7.36 -25.75
C PHE A 352 19.54 8.06 -26.10
N TYR A 353 20.39 8.26 -25.10
CA TYR A 353 21.66 8.96 -25.28
C TYR A 353 22.78 8.02 -25.74
N ASP A 354 23.71 8.61 -26.48
CA ASP A 354 24.91 7.95 -26.93
C ASP A 354 25.90 7.78 -25.79
N ALA A 355 26.56 6.61 -25.77
CA ALA A 355 27.65 6.32 -24.85
C ALA A 355 29.00 6.34 -25.58
N VAL A 356 30.03 6.79 -24.87
CA VAL A 356 31.42 6.67 -25.30
C VAL A 356 32.16 5.76 -24.33
N LEU A 357 32.61 4.63 -24.85
CA LEU A 357 33.34 3.61 -24.10
C LEU A 357 34.84 3.72 -24.37
N GLN A 358 35.65 3.74 -23.31
CA GLN A 358 37.10 3.82 -23.40
C GLN A 358 37.75 2.84 -22.41
N LEU A 359 38.71 2.05 -22.88
CA LEU A 359 39.54 1.21 -22.01
C LEU A 359 40.74 2.03 -21.52
N ASP A 360 40.98 2.04 -20.21
CA ASP A 360 42.16 2.65 -19.61
C ASP A 360 42.97 1.61 -18.84
N SER A 361 44.28 1.86 -18.72
CA SER A 361 45.18 0.94 -18.05
C SER A 361 46.30 1.67 -17.33
N MET A 362 46.53 1.29 -16.07
CA MET A 362 47.62 1.80 -15.25
C MET A 362 48.24 0.64 -14.47
N ASP A 363 49.57 0.49 -14.54
CA ASP A 363 50.34 -0.54 -13.83
C ASP A 363 49.81 -1.99 -14.02
N GLY A 364 49.31 -2.29 -15.23
CA GLY A 364 48.75 -3.61 -15.57
C GLY A 364 47.32 -3.85 -15.06
N ILE A 365 46.70 -2.85 -14.44
CA ILE A 365 45.28 -2.86 -14.06
C ILE A 365 44.48 -2.18 -15.16
N GLU A 366 43.52 -2.88 -15.76
CA GLU A 366 42.62 -2.35 -16.78
C GLU A 366 41.24 -2.03 -16.17
N TRP A 367 40.61 -0.94 -16.61
CA TRP A 367 39.21 -0.63 -16.30
C TRP A 367 38.57 0.14 -17.45
N TRP A 368 37.24 0.01 -17.59
CA TRP A 368 36.50 0.74 -18.60
C TRP A 368 35.94 2.05 -18.05
N LYS A 369 35.89 3.05 -18.93
CA LYS A 369 35.21 4.33 -18.72
C LYS A 369 34.02 4.41 -19.66
N LEU A 370 32.85 4.68 -19.12
CA LEU A 370 31.60 4.91 -19.83
C LEU A 370 31.21 6.37 -19.64
N ARG A 371 31.31 7.15 -20.72
CA ARG A 371 30.92 8.56 -20.74
C ARG A 371 29.61 8.76 -21.49
N MET A 372 28.87 9.78 -21.11
CA MET A 372 27.60 10.15 -21.76
C MET A 372 27.87 11.32 -22.71
N VAL A 373 27.32 11.26 -23.92
CA VAL A 373 27.28 12.43 -24.81
C VAL A 373 26.21 13.39 -24.29
N ASP A 374 26.52 14.68 -24.19
CA ASP A 374 25.61 15.70 -23.67
C ASP A 374 24.29 15.72 -24.48
N PRO A 375 23.15 15.53 -23.82
CA PRO A 375 21.82 15.57 -24.45
C PRO A 375 21.49 16.89 -25.15
N GLN A 376 22.09 18.00 -24.70
CA GLN A 376 21.86 19.33 -25.26
C GLN A 376 22.70 19.59 -26.51
N PHE A 377 23.52 18.62 -26.92
CA PHE A 377 24.33 18.72 -28.12
C PHE A 377 23.46 18.62 -29.37
N ASP A 378 23.27 19.76 -30.05
CA ASP A 378 22.62 19.82 -31.36
C ASP A 378 23.70 19.75 -32.46
N PRO A 379 23.74 18.67 -33.27
CA PRO A 379 24.71 18.52 -34.35
C PRO A 379 24.51 19.51 -35.52
N MET A 380 23.37 20.22 -35.58
CA MET A 380 23.12 21.28 -36.56
C MET A 380 23.69 22.64 -36.15
N ILE A 381 24.03 22.80 -34.87
CA ILE A 381 24.70 24.00 -34.36
C ILE A 381 26.20 23.69 -34.31
N PRO A 382 27.09 24.49 -34.91
CA PRO A 382 28.53 24.27 -34.87
C PRO A 382 29.08 24.57 -33.47
N LYS A 383 28.83 23.66 -32.54
CA LYS A 383 29.44 23.55 -31.22
C LYS A 383 30.20 22.23 -31.16
N GLU A 384 31.21 22.15 -30.30
CA GLU A 384 31.89 20.88 -30.06
C GLU A 384 31.01 19.95 -29.25
N GLU A 385 31.11 18.65 -29.53
CA GLU A 385 30.40 17.62 -28.78
C GLU A 385 30.90 17.60 -27.34
N ILE A 386 29.99 17.87 -26.39
CA ILE A 386 30.31 17.84 -24.97
C ILE A 386 30.16 16.40 -24.51
N ILE A 387 31.26 15.80 -24.03
CA ILE A 387 31.26 14.46 -23.47
C ILE A 387 31.35 14.60 -21.95
N LEU A 388 30.31 14.14 -21.26
CA LEU A 388 30.21 14.17 -19.81
C LEU A 388 30.93 12.97 -19.21
N ASP A 389 31.74 13.22 -18.17
CA ASP A 389 32.47 12.17 -17.46
C ASP A 389 31.55 11.26 -16.63
N ASN A 390 30.31 11.68 -16.38
CA ASN A 390 29.32 10.92 -15.62
C ASN A 390 28.12 10.55 -16.49
N VAL A 391 27.46 9.45 -16.14
CA VAL A 391 26.18 9.03 -16.70
C VAL A 391 25.07 9.55 -15.79
N ILE A 392 24.14 10.32 -16.35
CA ILE A 392 23.03 10.90 -15.59
C ILE A 392 21.73 10.18 -15.97
N ILE A 393 20.97 9.74 -14.97
CA ILE A 393 19.65 9.15 -15.14
C ILE A 393 18.66 9.89 -14.25
N TYR A 394 17.53 10.32 -14.81
CA TYR A 394 16.42 10.86 -14.04
C TYR A 394 15.44 9.73 -13.71
N ALA A 395 15.23 9.48 -12.44
CA ALA A 395 14.34 8.45 -11.94
C ALA A 395 13.07 9.07 -11.34
N PHE A 396 11.92 8.68 -11.88
CA PHE A 396 10.59 9.02 -11.40
C PHE A 396 10.16 7.95 -10.40
N VAL A 397 10.12 8.29 -9.12
CA VAL A 397 9.96 7.31 -8.05
C VAL A 397 8.50 7.24 -7.62
N ASP A 398 7.90 6.06 -7.80
CA ASP A 398 6.56 5.81 -7.32
C ASP A 398 6.51 5.79 -5.80
N LYS A 399 5.37 6.22 -5.27
CA LYS A 399 5.04 6.07 -3.86
C LYS A 399 4.76 4.60 -3.56
N VAL A 400 5.30 4.14 -2.44
CA VAL A 400 5.12 2.78 -1.93
C VAL A 400 4.06 2.74 -0.85
N PHE A 401 3.29 1.65 -0.86
CA PHE A 401 2.20 1.45 0.08
C PHE A 401 2.69 0.68 1.31
N PRO A 402 2.14 0.99 2.50
CA PRO A 402 2.43 0.19 3.68
C PRO A 402 1.97 -1.27 3.51
N VAL A 403 2.74 -2.21 4.08
CA VAL A 403 2.47 -3.67 3.96
C VAL A 403 1.08 -4.06 4.48
N THR A 404 0.53 -3.33 5.46
CA THR A 404 -0.84 -3.57 5.96
C THR A 404 -1.92 -3.39 4.89
N PHE A 405 -1.67 -2.56 3.87
CA PHE A 405 -2.61 -2.32 2.79
C PHE A 405 -2.45 -3.30 1.62
N SER A 406 -1.32 -3.99 1.47
CA SER A 406 -1.10 -4.88 0.32
C SER A 406 -1.90 -6.18 0.36
N ILE A 407 -2.20 -6.68 1.57
CA ILE A 407 -3.16 -7.79 1.80
C ILE A 407 -4.54 -7.44 1.23
N ILE A 408 -4.86 -6.14 1.22
CA ILE A 408 -6.15 -5.62 0.82
C ILE A 408 -6.12 -5.39 -0.72
N THR A 409 -5.08 -4.76 -1.28
CA THR A 409 -5.02 -4.36 -2.70
C THR A 409 -4.86 -5.47 -3.74
N GLY A 410 -4.30 -6.63 -3.42
CA GLY A 410 -3.98 -7.69 -4.39
C GLY A 410 -5.15 -8.53 -4.99
N GLY A 411 -6.42 -8.14 -4.78
CA GLY A 411 -7.61 -8.88 -5.25
C GLY A 411 -8.55 -9.34 -4.12
N GLY A 412 -8.11 -9.22 -2.86
CA GLY A 412 -8.93 -9.52 -1.69
C GLY A 412 -10.06 -8.52 -1.44
N ILE A 413 -9.89 -7.23 -1.81
CA ILE A 413 -10.91 -6.19 -1.62
C ILE A 413 -12.24 -6.55 -2.26
N LEU A 414 -12.22 -6.96 -3.54
CA LEU A 414 -13.46 -7.20 -4.28
C LEU A 414 -14.22 -8.38 -3.67
N SER A 415 -13.50 -9.43 -3.26
CA SER A 415 -14.06 -10.59 -2.57
C SER A 415 -14.59 -10.24 -1.18
N LEU A 416 -13.88 -9.40 -0.42
CA LEU A 416 -14.29 -8.94 0.90
C LEU A 416 -15.54 -8.05 0.81
N TYR A 417 -15.58 -7.13 -0.15
CA TYR A 417 -16.74 -6.29 -0.46
C TYR A 417 -17.95 -7.16 -0.83
N LEU A 418 -17.78 -8.08 -1.78
CA LEU A 418 -18.86 -8.95 -2.25
C LEU A 418 -19.37 -9.86 -1.12
N SER A 419 -18.46 -10.39 -0.29
CA SER A 419 -18.80 -11.14 0.93
C SER A 419 -19.67 -10.31 1.89
N MET A 420 -19.21 -9.10 2.23
CA MET A 420 -19.92 -8.21 3.15
C MET A 420 -21.32 -7.85 2.64
N VAL A 421 -21.43 -7.48 1.35
CA VAL A 421 -22.71 -7.15 0.72
C VAL A 421 -23.65 -8.36 0.67
N LEU A 422 -23.14 -9.55 0.35
CA LEU A 422 -23.95 -10.78 0.33
C LEU A 422 -24.43 -11.19 1.72
N VAL A 423 -23.57 -11.10 2.74
CA VAL A 423 -23.94 -11.42 4.13
C VAL A 423 -25.01 -10.44 4.62
N PHE A 424 -24.81 -9.15 4.41
CA PHE A 424 -25.79 -8.14 4.82
C PHE A 424 -27.10 -8.27 4.04
N GLY A 425 -27.03 -8.54 2.74
CA GLY A 425 -28.20 -8.80 1.90
C GLY A 425 -28.99 -10.03 2.35
N ARG A 426 -28.31 -11.11 2.75
CA ARG A 426 -28.95 -12.30 3.33
C ARG A 426 -29.59 -12.01 4.69
N LEU A 427 -28.91 -11.26 5.55
CA LEU A 427 -29.44 -10.87 6.86
C LEU A 427 -30.69 -10.00 6.72
N MET A 428 -30.65 -8.99 5.85
CA MET A 428 -31.82 -8.15 5.52
C MET A 428 -32.97 -8.99 4.95
N ARG A 429 -32.67 -9.93 4.06
CA ARG A 429 -33.67 -10.84 3.51
C ARG A 429 -34.31 -11.67 4.62
N ASN A 430 -33.51 -12.26 5.53
CA ASN A 430 -34.03 -13.03 6.65
C ASN A 430 -34.94 -12.22 7.57
N ILE A 431 -34.63 -10.94 7.83
CA ILE A 431 -35.49 -10.04 8.61
C ILE A 431 -36.83 -9.82 7.89
N VAL A 432 -36.81 -9.54 6.59
CA VAL A 432 -38.03 -9.27 5.81
C VAL A 432 -38.85 -10.54 5.58
N THR A 433 -38.23 -11.66 5.20
CA THR A 433 -38.95 -12.90 4.91
C THR A 433 -39.35 -13.67 6.16
N GLY A 434 -38.55 -13.62 7.22
CA GLY A 434 -38.89 -14.23 8.51
C GLY A 434 -40.11 -13.56 9.16
N SER A 435 -40.32 -12.26 8.92
CA SER A 435 -41.54 -11.56 9.36
C SER A 435 -42.82 -12.04 8.66
N MET A 436 -42.71 -12.70 7.49
CA MET A 436 -43.87 -13.28 6.78
C MET A 436 -44.22 -14.70 7.23
N GLN A 437 -43.37 -15.39 8.01
CA GLN A 437 -43.68 -16.72 8.57
C GLN A 437 -44.44 -16.65 9.91
N VAL A 438 -44.56 -15.45 10.49
CA VAL A 438 -45.22 -15.18 11.77
C VAL A 438 -46.60 -14.51 11.59
N LEU A 439 -47.01 -14.25 10.34
CA LEU A 439 -48.38 -13.92 9.94
C LEU A 439 -49.06 -15.20 9.44
#